data_AF-A0A1M6VFJ1-F1
#
_entry.id   AF-A0A1M6VFJ1-F1
#
_cell.length_a   1.000
_cell.length_b   1.000
_cell.length_c   1.000
_cell.angle_alpha   90.00
_cell.angle_beta   90.00
_cell.angle_gamma   90.00
#
_symmetry.space_group_name_H-M   'P 1'
#
loop_
_entity.id
_entity.type
_entity.pdbx_description
1 polymer ?
#
loop_
_entity_poly.entity_id
_entity_poly.type
_entity_poly.pdbx_seq_one_letter_code
_entity_poly.pdbx_strand_id
1 'polypeptide(L)'
;MKKDLLFTLLTWTLLASLVYLSLLYMVFYNWMDPDTGLFRDDRMILLPVVPGLLMLVTAGILYAFPISQHRADAFRNHLAPTKGIWLVLVLSAGTLLCCFTLDLLYCQLIDASIPQTYAETVARMSANAGRIPDDSVVNSFAQLPFFAQNIFMNGVTIILGSLLALMVGRSIAKPLVARLT
;
A
#
# COMPACT_ATOMS: atom_id res chain seq x y z
N MET A 1 6.62 23.91 -1.67
CA MET A 1 6.69 23.13 -0.41
C MET A 1 8.11 23.28 0.13
N LYS A 2 8.33 23.59 1.42
CA LYS A 2 9.70 23.70 1.98
C LYS A 2 10.45 22.38 1.75
N LYS A 3 11.75 22.43 1.42
CA LYS A 3 12.57 21.24 1.09
C LYS A 3 12.49 20.16 2.17
N ASP A 4 12.47 20.59 3.44
CA ASP A 4 12.41 19.70 4.61
C ASP A 4 11.12 18.86 4.62
N LEU A 5 9.97 19.46 4.31
CA LEU A 5 8.70 18.74 4.27
C LEU A 5 8.65 17.72 3.13
N LEU A 6 9.18 18.06 1.96
CA LEU A 6 9.26 17.12 0.84
C LEU A 6 10.13 15.92 1.20
N PHE A 7 11.29 16.17 1.81
CA PHE A 7 12.20 15.12 2.24
C PHE A 7 11.57 14.20 3.31
N THR A 8 10.90 14.78 4.31
CA THR A 8 10.15 14.01 5.31
C THR A 8 9.08 13.16 4.64
N LEU A 9 8.24 13.75 3.79
CA LEU A 9 7.16 13.00 3.11
C LEU A 9 7.73 11.87 2.23
N LEU A 10 8.82 12.11 1.50
CA LEU A 10 9.49 11.09 0.69
C LEU A 10 10.03 9.95 1.57
N THR A 11 10.68 10.28 2.68
CA THR A 11 11.24 9.30 3.62
C THR A 11 10.16 8.40 4.19
N TRP A 12 9.05 8.99 4.65
CA TRP A 12 7.92 8.22 5.18
C TRP A 12 7.19 7.42 4.11
N THR A 13 7.11 7.94 2.88
CA THR A 13 6.54 7.23 1.73
C THR A 13 7.37 5.99 1.40
N LEU A 14 8.69 6.14 1.33
CA LEU A 14 9.60 5.01 1.09
C LEU A 14 9.52 3.99 2.21
N LEU A 15 9.55 4.42 3.46
CA LEU A 15 9.42 3.55 4.62
C LEU A 15 8.09 2.78 4.62
N ALA A 16 6.97 3.46 4.36
CA ALA A 16 5.67 2.82 4.29
C ALA A 16 5.59 1.80 3.15
N SER A 17 6.18 2.11 1.99
CA SER A 17 6.26 1.19 0.85
C SER A 17 7.07 -0.05 1.19
N LEU A 18 8.23 0.11 1.83
CA LEU A 18 9.09 -1.00 2.25
C LEU A 18 8.40 -1.87 3.30
N VAL A 19 7.79 -1.27 4.33
CA VAL A 19 7.05 -2.01 5.36
C VAL A 19 5.88 -2.76 4.74
N TYR A 20 5.12 -2.12 3.87
CA TYR A 20 4.00 -2.74 3.17
C TYR A 20 4.44 -3.96 2.35
N LEU A 21 5.42 -3.80 1.45
CA LEU A 21 5.88 -4.90 0.60
C LEU A 21 6.50 -6.03 1.42
N SER A 22 7.27 -5.71 2.46
CA SER A 22 7.86 -6.72 3.35
C SER A 22 6.79 -7.56 4.04
N LEU A 23 5.76 -6.91 4.61
CA LEU A 23 4.64 -7.62 5.24
C LEU A 23 3.83 -8.42 4.23
N LEU A 24 3.60 -7.86 3.05
CA LEU A 24 2.85 -8.51 1.99
C LEU A 24 3.53 -9.80 1.53
N TYR A 25 4.81 -9.73 1.18
CA TYR A 25 5.56 -10.92 0.77
C TYR A 25 5.73 -11.91 1.91
N MET A 26 5.95 -11.45 3.14
CA MET A 26 5.96 -12.33 4.31
C MET A 26 4.65 -13.11 4.41
N VAL A 27 3.50 -12.44 4.30
CA VAL A 27 2.19 -13.11 4.33
C VAL A 27 2.05 -14.10 3.17
N PHE A 28 2.47 -13.71 1.96
CA PHE A 28 2.32 -14.53 0.77
C PHE A 28 3.18 -15.79 0.79
N TYR A 29 4.45 -15.67 1.16
CA TYR A 29 5.31 -16.85 1.30
C TYR A 29 4.80 -17.82 2.37
N ASN A 30 4.15 -17.30 3.43
CA ASN A 30 3.50 -18.16 4.43
C ASN A 30 2.19 -18.80 3.93
N TRP A 31 1.59 -18.27 2.86
CA TRP A 31 0.32 -18.74 2.30
C TRP A 31 0.51 -19.62 1.06
N MET A 32 1.72 -19.62 0.50
CA MET A 32 2.12 -20.57 -0.53
C MET A 32 2.27 -21.95 0.10
N ASP A 33 1.67 -22.93 -0.56
CA ASP A 33 1.83 -24.33 -0.24
C ASP A 33 3.23 -24.79 -0.71
N PRO A 34 4.05 -25.37 0.19
CA PRO A 34 5.42 -25.76 -0.15
C PRO A 34 5.48 -26.91 -1.18
N ASP A 35 4.43 -27.71 -1.31
CA ASP A 35 4.42 -28.87 -2.20
C ASP A 35 3.98 -28.50 -3.62
N THR A 36 3.04 -27.55 -3.75
CA THR A 36 2.48 -27.14 -5.06
C THR A 36 3.02 -25.82 -5.57
N GLY A 37 3.64 -25.00 -4.72
CA GLY A 37 4.06 -23.64 -5.04
C GLY A 37 2.90 -22.66 -5.27
N LEU A 38 1.66 -23.09 -5.01
CA LEU A 38 0.45 -22.30 -5.20
C LEU A 38 -0.10 -21.79 -3.86
N PHE A 39 -0.87 -20.71 -3.90
CA PHE A 39 -1.58 -20.29 -2.69
C PHE A 39 -2.61 -21.32 -2.27
N ARG A 40 -2.65 -21.61 -0.97
CA ARG A 40 -3.56 -22.60 -0.39
C ARG A 40 -5.03 -22.23 -0.64
N ASP A 41 -5.84 -23.25 -0.92
CA ASP A 41 -7.26 -23.09 -1.25
C ASP A 41 -8.06 -22.38 -0.14
N ASP A 42 -7.72 -22.61 1.13
CA ASP A 42 -8.35 -21.96 2.29
C ASP A 42 -8.07 -20.45 2.38
N ARG A 43 -7.06 -19.96 1.64
CA ARG A 43 -6.66 -18.54 1.60
C ARG A 43 -7.10 -17.82 0.34
N MET A 44 -7.69 -18.53 -0.63
CA MET A 44 -8.08 -17.97 -1.93
C MET A 44 -9.01 -16.75 -1.82
N ILE A 45 -10.01 -16.79 -0.94
CA ILE A 45 -10.96 -15.67 -0.76
C ILE A 45 -10.26 -14.40 -0.24
N LEU A 46 -9.14 -14.55 0.48
CA LEU A 46 -8.45 -13.44 1.13
C LEU A 46 -7.36 -12.80 0.24
N LEU A 47 -6.87 -13.52 -0.77
CA LEU A 47 -5.85 -13.06 -1.72
C LEU A 47 -6.13 -11.70 -2.39
N PRO A 48 -7.36 -11.35 -2.82
CA PRO A 48 -7.65 -10.03 -3.38
C PRO A 48 -7.87 -8.94 -2.31
N VAL A 49 -8.11 -9.31 -1.04
CA VAL A 49 -8.51 -8.37 0.02
C VAL A 49 -7.33 -7.98 0.91
N VAL A 50 -6.47 -8.95 1.26
CA VAL A 50 -5.34 -8.75 2.16
C VAL A 50 -4.35 -7.69 1.70
N PRO A 51 -3.95 -7.61 0.42
CA PRO A 51 -3.07 -6.53 -0.05
C PRO A 51 -3.67 -5.15 0.24
N GLY A 52 -4.98 -5.01 0.02
CA GLY A 52 -5.71 -3.78 0.31
C GLY A 52 -5.74 -3.44 1.81
N LEU A 53 -6.07 -4.42 2.66
CA LEU A 53 -6.14 -4.23 4.11
C LEU A 53 -4.76 -3.91 4.72
N LEU A 54 -3.71 -4.60 4.27
CA LEU A 54 -2.35 -4.30 4.69
C LEU A 54 -1.96 -2.87 4.30
N MET A 55 -2.26 -2.45 3.07
CA MET A 55 -2.00 -1.08 2.62
C MET A 55 -2.78 -0.05 3.46
N LEU A 56 -4.05 -0.33 3.78
CA LEU A 56 -4.88 0.52 4.62
C LEU A 56 -4.23 0.76 5.99
N VAL A 57 -3.79 -0.33 6.63
CA VAL A 57 -3.20 -0.30 7.97
C VAL A 57 -1.83 0.36 7.95
N THR A 58 -0.95 0.00 7.01
CA THR A 58 0.41 0.57 6.94
C THR A 58 0.36 2.06 6.62
N ALA A 59 -0.42 2.48 5.62
CA ALA A 59 -0.60 3.90 5.30
C ALA A 59 -1.26 4.65 6.46
N GLY A 60 -2.31 4.08 7.08
CA GLY A 60 -3.02 4.70 8.20
C GLY A 60 -2.12 4.97 9.41
N ILE A 61 -1.31 3.98 9.80
CA ILE A 61 -0.42 4.10 10.96
C ILE A 61 0.78 4.99 10.63
N LEU A 62 1.49 4.70 9.53
CA LEU A 62 2.77 5.35 9.24
C LEU A 62 2.59 6.79 8.79
N TYR A 63 1.48 7.16 8.14
CA TYR A 63 1.23 8.55 7.73
C TYR A 63 0.65 9.43 8.82
N ALA A 64 0.10 8.86 9.90
CA ALA A 64 -0.37 9.66 11.02
C ALA A 64 0.77 10.51 11.62
N PHE A 65 1.98 9.95 11.66
CA PHE A 65 3.16 10.60 12.23
C PHE A 65 3.63 11.83 11.44
N PRO A 66 4.05 11.75 10.16
CA PRO A 66 4.49 12.91 9.39
C PRO A 66 3.39 13.97 9.24
N ILE A 67 2.11 13.57 9.18
CA ILE A 67 0.99 14.52 9.15
C ILE A 67 0.86 15.26 10.49
N SER A 68 0.98 14.57 11.62
CA SER A 68 0.93 15.20 12.94
C SER A 68 2.10 16.16 13.16
N GLN A 69 3.33 15.76 12.78
CA GLN A 69 4.53 16.59 12.84
C GLN A 69 4.38 17.84 11.98
N HIS A 70 4.00 17.70 10.71
CA HIS A 70 3.79 18.84 9.82
C HIS A 70 2.79 19.85 10.39
N ARG A 71 1.71 19.37 11.02
CA ARG A 71 0.71 20.24 11.66
C ARG A 71 1.25 20.93 12.90
N ALA A 72 1.99 20.22 13.76
CA ALA A 72 2.63 20.81 14.93
C ALA A 72 3.64 21.89 14.52
N ASP A 73 4.44 21.65 13.48
CA ASP A 73 5.43 22.60 12.99
C ASP A 73 4.80 23.81 12.30
N ALA A 74 3.73 23.61 11.51
CA ALA A 74 2.98 24.72 10.95
C ALA A 74 2.41 25.62 12.06
N PHE A 75 1.88 25.01 13.13
CA PHE A 75 1.38 25.74 14.28
C PHE A 75 2.48 26.51 15.02
N ARG A 76 3.59 25.85 15.38
CA ARG A 76 4.73 26.46 16.09
C ARG A 76 5.34 27.64 15.33
N ASN A 77 5.34 27.58 14.01
CA ASN A 77 5.89 28.62 13.15
C ASN A 77 4.85 29.68 12.72
N HIS A 78 3.62 29.64 13.26
CA HIS A 78 2.50 30.52 12.88
C HIS A 78 2.20 30.52 11.37
N LEU A 79 2.40 29.38 10.71
CA LEU A 79 2.14 29.18 9.29
C LEU A 79 0.79 28.49 9.07
N ALA A 80 0.11 28.84 7.98
CA ALA A 80 -1.06 28.08 7.55
C ALA A 80 -0.63 26.65 7.14
N PRO A 81 -1.21 25.60 7.74
CA PRO A 81 -0.88 24.23 7.35
C PRO A 81 -1.28 23.97 5.90
N THR A 82 -0.49 23.15 5.21
CA THR A 82 -0.85 22.70 3.85
C THR A 82 -2.23 22.05 3.87
N LYS A 83 -3.07 22.31 2.85
CA LYS A 83 -4.39 21.68 2.79
C LYS A 83 -4.22 20.17 2.87
N GLY A 84 -4.86 19.54 3.86
CA GLY A 84 -4.65 18.11 4.16
C GLY A 84 -4.88 17.19 2.96
N ILE A 85 -5.75 17.59 2.03
CA ILE A 85 -5.99 16.84 0.79
C ILE A 85 -4.74 16.73 -0.09
N TRP A 86 -3.89 17.76 -0.15
CA TRP A 86 -2.64 17.70 -0.92
C TRP A 86 -1.63 16.73 -0.30
N LEU A 87 -1.57 16.67 1.04
CA LEU A 87 -0.71 15.69 1.73
C LEU A 87 -1.18 14.27 1.44
N VAL A 88 -2.50 14.03 1.46
CA VAL A 88 -3.10 12.73 1.10
C VAL A 88 -2.74 12.35 -0.34
N LEU A 89 -2.90 13.26 -1.29
CA LEU A 89 -2.59 13.01 -2.70
C LEU A 89 -1.10 12.71 -2.91
N VAL A 90 -0.21 13.52 -2.33
CA VAL A 90 1.25 13.35 -2.49
C VAL A 90 1.72 12.04 -1.86
N LEU A 91 1.28 11.74 -0.63
CA LEU A 91 1.63 10.48 0.04
C LEU A 91 1.06 9.29 -0.71
N SER A 92 -0.21 9.33 -1.11
CA SER A 92 -0.83 8.22 -1.84
C SER A 92 -0.15 7.96 -3.19
N ALA A 93 0.01 9.01 -4.02
CA ALA A 93 0.65 8.87 -5.32
C ALA A 93 2.12 8.45 -5.21
N GLY A 94 2.85 9.01 -4.25
CA GLY A 94 4.24 8.65 -3.98
C GLY A 94 4.38 7.18 -3.59
N THR A 95 3.49 6.68 -2.74
CA THR A 95 3.51 5.27 -2.30
C THR A 95 3.14 4.34 -3.43
N LEU A 96 2.12 4.69 -4.23
CA LEU A 96 1.74 3.89 -5.40
C LEU A 96 2.94 3.73 -6.34
N LEU A 97 3.64 4.82 -6.62
CA LEU A 97 4.84 4.81 -7.46
C LEU A 97 5.99 4.02 -6.81
N CYS A 98 6.26 4.23 -5.52
CA CYS A 98 7.31 3.52 -4.79
C CYS A 98 7.02 2.02 -4.71
N CYS A 99 5.81 1.62 -4.30
CA CYS A 99 5.41 0.21 -4.25
C CYS A 99 5.46 -0.43 -5.63
N PHE A 100 4.91 0.20 -6.67
CA PHE A 100 5.00 -0.32 -8.04
C PHE A 100 6.45 -0.54 -8.47
N THR A 101 7.33 0.44 -8.23
CA THR A 101 8.73 0.37 -8.65
C THR A 101 9.50 -0.69 -7.87
N LEU A 102 9.32 -0.74 -6.55
CA LEU A 102 10.00 -1.72 -5.68
C LEU A 102 9.49 -3.14 -5.93
N ASP A 103 8.19 -3.32 -6.15
CA ASP A 103 7.58 -4.61 -6.50
C ASP A 103 8.06 -5.09 -7.87
N LEU A 104 8.13 -4.19 -8.86
CA LEU A 104 8.70 -4.51 -10.18
C LEU A 104 10.18 -4.95 -10.05
N LEU A 105 10.99 -4.20 -9.31
CA LEU A 105 12.39 -4.55 -9.09
C LEU A 105 12.54 -5.89 -8.36
N TYR A 106 11.70 -6.14 -7.35
CA TYR A 106 11.68 -7.40 -6.61
C TYR A 106 11.32 -8.57 -7.53
N CYS A 107 10.24 -8.46 -8.29
CA CYS A 107 9.80 -9.54 -9.18
C CYS A 107 10.76 -9.78 -10.36
N GLN A 108 11.48 -8.75 -10.82
CA GLN A 108 12.46 -8.92 -11.89
C GLN A 108 13.81 -9.46 -11.43
N LEU A 109 14.25 -9.13 -10.21
CA LEU A 109 15.62 -9.40 -9.75
C LEU A 109 15.70 -10.49 -8.69
N ILE A 110 14.61 -10.78 -7.98
CA ILE A 110 14.61 -11.67 -6.82
C ILE A 110 13.67 -12.85 -7.06
N ASP A 111 12.39 -12.60 -7.30
CA ASP A 111 11.40 -13.67 -7.44
C ASP A 111 10.27 -13.34 -8.43
N ALA A 112 10.42 -13.87 -9.66
CA ALA A 112 9.44 -13.72 -10.73
C ALA A 112 8.25 -14.68 -10.61
N SER A 113 8.25 -15.61 -9.65
CA SER A 113 7.20 -16.63 -9.54
C SER A 113 5.91 -16.09 -8.90
N ILE A 114 6.01 -15.12 -7.97
CA ILE A 114 4.85 -14.59 -7.24
C ILE A 114 3.74 -14.06 -8.17
N PRO A 115 4.03 -13.20 -9.18
CA PRO A 115 3.02 -12.73 -10.13
C PRO A 115 2.32 -13.85 -10.88
N GLN A 116 3.06 -14.90 -11.24
CA GLN A 116 2.54 -16.06 -11.97
C GLN A 116 1.66 -16.93 -11.08
N THR A 117 2.15 -17.28 -9.89
CA THR A 117 1.40 -18.04 -8.89
C THR A 117 0.07 -17.35 -8.57
N TYR A 118 0.09 -16.02 -8.39
CA TYR A 118 -1.13 -15.28 -8.11
C TYR A 118 -2.12 -15.33 -9.28
N ALA A 119 -1.65 -15.09 -10.51
CA ALA A 119 -2.49 -15.14 -11.70
C ALA A 119 -3.14 -16.53 -11.90
N GLU A 120 -2.36 -17.59 -11.71
CA GLU A 120 -2.86 -18.97 -11.80
C GLU A 120 -3.88 -19.28 -10.69
N THR A 121 -3.65 -18.81 -9.47
CA THR A 121 -4.63 -18.95 -8.37
C THR A 121 -5.93 -18.20 -8.67
N VAL A 122 -5.86 -16.98 -9.20
CA VAL A 122 -7.07 -16.22 -9.60
C VAL A 122 -7.81 -16.93 -10.74
N ALA A 123 -7.09 -17.52 -11.70
CA ALA A 123 -7.68 -18.33 -12.75
C ALA A 123 -8.44 -19.55 -12.18
N ARG A 124 -7.84 -20.27 -11.22
CA ARG A 124 -8.52 -21.38 -10.53
C ARG A 124 -9.79 -20.94 -9.81
N MET A 125 -9.76 -19.78 -9.14
CA MET A 125 -10.98 -19.22 -8.52
C MET A 125 -12.07 -18.93 -9.56
N SER A 126 -11.71 -18.36 -10.71
CA SER A 126 -12.65 -18.11 -11.79
C SER A 126 -13.27 -19.42 -12.32
N ALA A 127 -12.43 -20.43 -12.54
CA ALA A 127 -12.88 -21.75 -13.00
C ALA A 127 -13.86 -22.39 -11.99
N ASN A 128 -13.53 -22.33 -10.70
CA ASN A 128 -14.40 -22.81 -9.61
C ASN A 128 -15.74 -22.04 -9.53
N ALA A 129 -15.77 -20.78 -9.95
CA ALA A 129 -16.98 -19.96 -10.04
C ALA A 129 -17.79 -20.20 -11.33
N GLY A 130 -17.42 -21.20 -12.14
CA GLY A 130 -18.11 -21.55 -13.39
C GLY A 130 -17.71 -20.70 -14.60
N ARG A 131 -16.62 -19.92 -14.50
CA ARG A 131 -16.08 -19.12 -15.60
C ARG A 131 -14.75 -19.70 -16.04
N ILE A 132 -14.71 -20.31 -17.22
CA ILE A 132 -13.46 -20.78 -17.82
C ILE A 132 -12.64 -19.54 -18.18
N PRO A 133 -11.51 -19.28 -17.50
CA PRO A 133 -10.65 -18.15 -17.83
C PRO A 133 -9.92 -18.44 -19.14
N ASP A 134 -9.71 -17.40 -19.95
CA ASP A 134 -8.89 -17.48 -21.15
C ASP A 134 -7.41 -17.49 -20.75
N ASP A 135 -6.68 -18.54 -21.12
CA ASP A 135 -5.25 -18.72 -20.82
C ASP A 135 -4.40 -17.53 -21.29
N SER A 136 -4.79 -16.88 -22.39
CA SER A 136 -4.08 -15.69 -22.89
C SER A 136 -4.21 -14.49 -21.94
N VAL A 137 -5.35 -14.36 -21.26
CA VAL A 137 -5.62 -13.31 -20.26
C VAL A 137 -4.84 -13.60 -18.98
N VAL A 138 -4.81 -14.86 -18.55
CA VAL A 138 -4.07 -15.28 -17.35
C VAL A 138 -2.57 -15.03 -17.54
N ASN A 139 -2.02 -15.43 -18.68
CA ASN A 139 -0.61 -15.20 -19.00
C ASN A 139 -0.25 -13.71 -19.12
N SER A 140 -1.14 -12.90 -19.70
CA SER A 140 -0.95 -11.45 -19.77
C SER A 140 -1.00 -10.79 -18.39
N PHE A 141 -1.88 -11.28 -17.51
CA PHE A 141 -2.00 -10.80 -16.14
C PHE A 141 -0.78 -11.17 -15.30
N ALA A 142 -0.23 -12.38 -15.49
CA ALA A 142 0.98 -12.87 -14.83
C ALA A 142 2.24 -12.03 -15.17
N GLN A 143 2.27 -11.36 -16.32
CA GLN A 143 3.39 -10.48 -16.70
C GLN A 143 3.40 -9.14 -15.95
N LEU A 144 2.29 -8.77 -15.31
CA LEU A 144 2.24 -7.57 -14.50
C LEU A 144 2.91 -7.80 -13.15
N PRO A 145 3.65 -6.83 -12.60
CA PRO A 145 4.14 -6.91 -11.23
C PRO A 145 2.94 -7.10 -10.27
N PHE A 146 3.13 -7.87 -9.21
CA PHE A 146 2.06 -8.28 -8.31
C PHE A 146 1.24 -7.08 -7.78
N PHE A 147 1.91 -5.98 -7.47
CA PHE A 147 1.27 -4.75 -7.02
C PHE A 147 0.29 -4.18 -8.07
N ALA A 148 0.63 -4.27 -9.35
CA ALA A 148 -0.22 -3.81 -10.45
C ALA A 148 -1.43 -4.73 -10.65
N GLN A 149 -1.29 -6.02 -10.40
CA GLN A 149 -2.39 -6.98 -10.40
C GLN A 149 -3.48 -6.63 -9.37
N ASN A 150 -3.12 -5.90 -8.31
CA ASN A 150 -4.02 -5.45 -7.23
C ASN A 150 -4.19 -3.91 -7.17
N ILE A 151 -3.89 -3.20 -8.25
CA ILE A 151 -3.76 -1.73 -8.25
C ILE A 151 -5.04 -1.01 -7.81
N PHE A 152 -6.21 -1.52 -8.18
CA PHE A 152 -7.48 -0.90 -7.83
C PHE A 152 -7.71 -0.95 -6.32
N MET A 153 -7.57 -2.14 -5.72
CA MET A 153 -7.78 -2.33 -4.29
C MET A 153 -6.73 -1.54 -3.49
N ASN A 154 -5.45 -1.66 -3.86
CA ASN A 154 -4.35 -0.91 -3.23
C ASN A 154 -4.55 0.61 -3.36
N GLY A 155 -5.02 1.08 -4.51
CA GLY A 155 -5.30 2.49 -4.78
C GLY A 155 -6.46 3.06 -3.96
N VAL A 156 -7.54 2.30 -3.79
CA VAL A 156 -8.65 2.71 -2.92
C VAL A 156 -8.21 2.72 -1.46
N THR A 157 -7.57 1.65 -0.99
CA THR A 157 -7.21 1.51 0.43
C THR A 157 -6.09 2.43 0.86
N ILE A 158 -5.14 2.79 -0.02
CA ILE A 158 -4.12 3.78 0.33
C ILE A 158 -4.71 5.19 0.51
N ILE A 159 -5.67 5.57 -0.33
CA ILE A 159 -6.36 6.86 -0.20
C ILE A 159 -7.14 6.86 1.13
N LEU A 160 -7.88 5.79 1.40
CA LEU A 160 -8.60 5.64 2.68
C LEU A 160 -7.65 5.69 3.88
N GLY A 161 -6.53 4.97 3.82
CA GLY A 161 -5.52 4.95 4.88
C GLY A 161 -4.92 6.33 5.11
N SER A 162 -4.59 7.04 4.04
CA SER A 162 -4.10 8.41 4.09
C SER A 162 -5.14 9.40 4.65
N LEU A 163 -6.43 9.21 4.35
CA LEU A 163 -7.52 10.00 4.92
C LEU A 163 -7.69 9.72 6.42
N LEU A 164 -7.61 8.45 6.85
CA LEU A 164 -7.62 8.07 8.26
C LEU A 164 -6.42 8.68 9.01
N ALA A 165 -5.22 8.56 8.45
CA ALA A 165 -4.01 9.18 8.95
C ALA A 165 -4.16 10.70 9.08
N LEU A 166 -4.81 11.34 8.11
CA LEU A 166 -5.13 12.76 8.19
C LEU A 166 -6.03 13.06 9.39
N MET A 167 -7.11 12.29 9.60
CA MET A 167 -8.02 12.47 10.74
C MET A 167 -7.31 12.29 12.08
N VAL A 168 -6.50 11.23 12.23
CA VAL A 168 -5.70 10.94 13.43
C VAL A 168 -4.66 12.05 13.66
N GLY A 169 -3.95 12.47 12.61
CA GLY A 169 -3.02 13.59 12.71
C GLY A 169 -3.69 14.90 13.13
N ARG A 170 -4.98 15.11 12.78
CA ARG A 170 -5.75 16.25 13.30
C ARG A 170 -6.07 16.09 14.79
N SER A 171 -6.50 14.91 15.22
CA SER A 171 -6.92 14.69 16.61
C SER A 171 -5.74 14.79 17.58
N ILE A 172 -4.55 14.34 17.19
CA ILE A 172 -3.32 14.44 17.99
C ILE A 172 -2.81 15.89 18.08
N ALA A 173 -2.85 16.64 16.98
CA ALA A 173 -2.34 18.02 16.96
C ALA A 173 -3.23 19.01 17.74
N LYS A 174 -4.56 18.81 17.77
CA LYS A 174 -5.53 19.69 18.47
C LYS A 174 -5.21 19.94 19.96
N PRO A 175 -5.01 18.93 20.82
CA PRO A 175 -4.69 19.15 22.23
C PRO A 175 -3.29 19.75 22.43
N LEU A 176 -2.35 19.51 21.51
CA LEU A 176 -1.03 20.14 21.53
C LEU A 176 -1.13 21.66 21.29
N VAL A 177 -1.96 22.07 20.34
CA VAL A 177 -2.27 23.48 20.07
C VAL A 177 -2.89 24.14 21.29
N ALA A 178 -3.90 23.52 21.91
CA ALA A 178 -4.60 24.07 23.07
C ALA A 178 -3.72 24.21 24.33
N ARG A 179 -2.59 23.50 24.42
CA ARG A 179 -1.62 23.65 25.52
C ARG A 179 -0.55 24.71 25.26
N LEU A 180 -0.41 25.15 24.01
CA LEU A 180 0.63 26.09 23.57
C LEU A 180 0.07 27.51 23.30
N THR A 181 -1.25 27.67 23.30
CA THR A 181 -1.99 28.95 23.34
C THR A 181 -2.44 29.26 24.76
#